data_AF-A0A0J9UKW2-F1
#
_entry.id   AF-A0A0J9UKW2-F1
#
_cell.length_a   1.000
_cell.length_b   1.000
_cell.length_c   1.000
_cell.angle_alpha   90.00
_cell.angle_beta   90.00
_cell.angle_gamma   90.00
#
_symmetry.space_group_name_H-M   'P 1'
#
loop_
_entity.id
_entity.type
_entity.pdbx_description
1 polymer ?
#
loop_
_entity_poly.entity_id
_entity_poly.type
_entity_poly.pdbx_seq_one_letter_code
_entity_poly.pdbx_strand_id
1 'polypeptide(L)'
;MAENATDPAALEGSFDALNSTLANGQNWLSSFAHIKDLSFVMLEVRLVLSAIGIIYLGAHAALRRPPSAQPAKKKKPGSKDDDEERFAQGLEPSDAIIFPLMAGAVLIGLYYLIQWLKDPDILNKILRWYMSTMSVASLVSIYSHGIEVVTSLAFPRYWRGRDGRLREADQKTRSVQVCDDAGNPDAAIPKTQNPFPGPFACLAFSEKIRKSGWELRGLLKRHWAIKLFIHGMGKEEGRIKFAHVVSLVMALATALIYSSTTSPLLSNMLGYAMCYGSIQLISPTDFLTSTLILVGLFFYDIIMVFYTPYMVTVATKLDVPIKLTFEAAERKSILGLGDIVIPGMVMALALRFDLWLHYDQKIKYESTDLKLIEKDPTSGALITRSETKHKEVKAKYVNVKGKWGDSLWTRGTFFIFGSQQLPPDLAAAHFRKTYFHASVIGYLLGMLVTLAMLLIFKRGQPALLYLVPGVLGSLWLTGLVRGQIKQMWKYTEDGSLDKIDVVVDLDGEGNAIKTLGKLEDGVVDTTKKDEKKDGEDKPKDKEDGKAKEGDKSESKEERHVFLLSVDAEPETE
;
A
#
# COMPACT_ATOMS: atom_id res chain seq x y z
N MET A 1 -13.28 95.76 -19.53
CA MET A 1 -13.46 95.06 -18.23
C MET A 1 -14.36 93.87 -18.51
N ALA A 2 -13.90 92.69 -18.09
CA ALA A 2 -14.20 91.39 -18.67
C ALA A 2 -15.57 90.78 -18.32
N GLU A 3 -15.87 89.72 -19.07
CA GLU A 3 -17.13 89.03 -19.38
C GLU A 3 -17.81 88.18 -18.27
N ASN A 4 -19.14 88.25 -18.27
CA ASN A 4 -20.17 87.20 -18.44
C ASN A 4 -20.06 85.77 -17.84
N ALA A 5 -21.05 85.47 -16.98
CA ALA A 5 -21.92 84.28 -16.83
C ALA A 5 -21.42 82.82 -17.02
N THR A 6 -21.60 81.98 -15.97
CA THR A 6 -22.27 80.65 -16.02
C THR A 6 -22.60 80.17 -14.60
N ASP A 7 -23.77 79.53 -14.49
CA ASP A 7 -24.42 78.99 -13.29
C ASP A 7 -23.99 77.49 -13.07
N PRO A 8 -24.70 76.65 -12.30
CA PRO A 8 -24.42 76.13 -10.95
C PRO A 8 -23.99 74.63 -10.95
N ALA A 9 -24.01 73.93 -9.80
CA ALA A 9 -23.99 72.45 -9.68
C ALA A 9 -22.66 71.68 -9.86
N ALA A 10 -21.60 71.99 -9.08
CA ALA A 10 -20.35 71.20 -9.09
C ALA A 10 -19.76 70.82 -7.71
N LEU A 11 -20.46 71.06 -6.60
CA LEU A 11 -19.88 70.83 -5.26
C LEU A 11 -20.68 69.91 -4.32
N GLU A 12 -21.79 69.31 -4.78
CA GLU A 12 -22.49 68.25 -4.04
C GLU A 12 -22.11 66.82 -4.49
N GLY A 13 -21.40 66.66 -5.62
CA GLY A 13 -20.98 65.34 -6.14
C GLY A 13 -19.73 64.72 -5.50
N SER A 14 -19.06 65.42 -4.57
CA SER A 14 -17.79 64.95 -3.97
C SER A 14 -18.00 64.13 -2.69
N PHE A 15 -19.12 64.31 -1.99
CA PHE A 15 -19.41 63.57 -0.74
C PHE A 15 -20.11 62.23 -0.97
N ASP A 16 -20.84 62.05 -2.07
CA ASP A 16 -21.43 60.74 -2.42
C ASP A 16 -20.38 59.74 -2.93
N ALA A 17 -19.28 60.21 -3.54
CA ALA A 17 -18.15 59.37 -3.93
C ALA A 17 -17.34 58.87 -2.71
N LEU A 18 -17.33 59.62 -1.62
CA LEU A 18 -16.72 59.19 -0.35
C LEU A 18 -17.62 58.20 0.40
N ASN A 19 -18.94 58.29 0.26
CA ASN A 19 -19.87 57.33 0.84
C ASN A 19 -19.94 56.01 0.05
N SER A 20 -19.74 56.03 -1.28
CA SER A 20 -19.58 54.80 -2.08
C SER A 20 -18.24 54.10 -1.86
N THR A 21 -17.22 54.82 -1.36
CA THR A 21 -15.92 54.22 -1.02
C THR A 21 -15.90 53.69 0.42
N LEU A 22 -16.69 54.27 1.33
CA LEU A 22 -16.94 53.71 2.67
C LEU A 22 -17.89 52.51 2.66
N ALA A 23 -18.80 52.41 1.68
CA ALA A 23 -19.56 51.18 1.41
C ALA A 23 -18.67 50.02 0.90
N ASN A 24 -17.49 50.31 0.36
CA ASN A 24 -16.47 49.30 0.06
C ASN A 24 -15.52 49.01 1.24
N GLY A 25 -15.57 49.79 2.32
CA GLY A 25 -14.90 49.47 3.59
C GLY A 25 -15.60 48.33 4.35
N GLN A 26 -16.90 48.15 4.13
CA GLN A 26 -17.65 46.99 4.64
C GLN A 26 -17.24 45.68 3.95
N ASN A 27 -16.73 45.77 2.71
CA ASN A 27 -16.20 44.63 1.95
C ASN A 27 -14.80 44.18 2.40
N TRP A 28 -14.08 44.99 3.16
CA TRP A 28 -12.76 44.61 3.69
C TRP A 28 -12.88 43.76 4.96
N LEU A 29 -13.87 44.05 5.82
CA LEU A 29 -14.20 43.20 6.98
C LEU A 29 -14.87 41.88 6.55
N SER A 30 -15.69 41.88 5.50
CA SER A 30 -16.18 40.64 4.88
C SER A 30 -15.08 39.90 4.13
N SER A 31 -14.11 40.60 3.53
CA SER A 31 -12.89 39.97 2.98
C SER A 31 -12.04 39.35 4.08
N PHE A 32 -11.91 39.96 5.27
CA PHE A 32 -11.23 39.33 6.40
C PHE A 32 -12.01 38.15 7.00
N ALA A 33 -13.35 38.17 6.96
CA ALA A 33 -14.17 37.00 7.29
C ALA A 33 -14.00 35.89 6.23
N HIS A 34 -14.05 36.23 4.94
CA HIS A 34 -13.79 35.31 3.83
C HIS A 34 -12.34 34.80 3.78
N ILE A 35 -11.35 35.59 4.20
CA ILE A 35 -9.93 35.16 4.32
C ILE A 35 -9.77 34.26 5.55
N LYS A 36 -10.51 34.51 6.64
CA LYS A 36 -10.57 33.62 7.81
C LYS A 36 -11.25 32.28 7.47
N ASP A 37 -12.27 32.29 6.63
CA ASP A 37 -12.90 31.07 6.13
C ASP A 37 -12.03 30.38 5.07
N LEU A 38 -11.37 31.12 4.17
CA LEU A 38 -10.47 30.56 3.15
C LEU A 38 -9.21 29.95 3.76
N SER A 39 -8.65 30.56 4.80
CA SER A 39 -7.51 29.98 5.55
C SER A 39 -7.91 28.70 6.29
N PHE A 40 -9.11 28.67 6.87
CA PHE A 40 -9.68 27.45 7.46
C PHE A 40 -9.93 26.37 6.40
N VAL A 41 -10.60 26.72 5.30
CA VAL A 41 -10.84 25.80 4.17
C VAL A 41 -9.52 25.30 3.57
N MET A 42 -8.51 26.15 3.42
CA MET A 42 -7.20 25.75 2.92
C MET A 42 -6.49 24.79 3.88
N LEU A 43 -6.64 24.97 5.18
CA LEU A 43 -6.11 24.05 6.19
C LEU A 43 -6.81 22.69 6.10
N GLU A 44 -8.14 22.69 5.98
CA GLU A 44 -8.91 21.46 5.83
C GLU A 44 -8.62 20.74 4.50
N VAL A 45 -8.45 21.48 3.39
CA VAL A 45 -8.03 20.92 2.11
C VAL A 45 -6.65 20.27 2.24
N ARG A 46 -5.70 20.90 2.94
CA ARG A 46 -4.37 20.29 3.20
C ARG A 46 -4.49 19.00 4.00
N LEU A 47 -5.36 18.96 5.01
CA LEU A 47 -5.61 17.79 5.83
C LEU A 47 -6.27 16.65 5.03
N VAL A 48 -7.26 16.95 4.20
CA VAL A 48 -7.90 15.97 3.32
C VAL A 48 -6.90 15.44 2.28
N LEU A 49 -6.11 16.32 1.65
CA LEU A 49 -5.08 15.92 0.69
C LEU A 49 -3.98 15.08 1.34
N SER A 50 -3.59 15.38 2.58
CA SER A 50 -2.59 14.58 3.28
C SER A 50 -3.13 13.22 3.70
N ALA A 51 -4.39 13.13 4.14
CA ALA A 51 -5.07 11.87 4.45
C ALA A 51 -5.20 10.99 3.19
N ILE A 52 -5.66 11.55 2.06
CA ILE A 52 -5.75 10.82 0.79
C ILE A 52 -4.35 10.41 0.30
N GLY A 53 -3.36 11.30 0.43
CA GLY A 53 -1.97 11.03 0.05
C GLY A 53 -1.38 9.85 0.79
N ILE A 54 -1.53 9.79 2.12
CA ILE A 54 -0.99 8.68 2.92
C ILE A 54 -1.75 7.37 2.67
N ILE A 55 -3.07 7.42 2.48
CA ILE A 55 -3.87 6.25 2.10
C ILE A 55 -3.41 5.73 0.73
N TYR A 56 -3.20 6.61 -0.24
CA TYR A 56 -2.75 6.24 -1.58
C TYR A 56 -1.38 5.56 -1.53
N LEU A 57 -0.43 6.14 -0.80
CA LEU A 57 0.90 5.56 -0.61
C LEU A 57 0.84 4.22 0.14
N GLY A 58 0.06 4.14 1.22
CA GLY A 58 -0.11 2.92 2.02
C GLY A 58 -0.74 1.79 1.23
N ALA A 59 -1.82 2.07 0.49
CA ALA A 59 -2.49 1.09 -0.37
C ALA A 59 -1.55 0.55 -1.45
N HIS A 60 -0.76 1.42 -2.08
CA HIS A 60 0.22 1.00 -3.09
C HIS A 60 1.38 0.19 -2.51
N ALA A 61 1.80 0.47 -1.29
CA ALA A 61 2.82 -0.30 -0.58
C ALA A 61 2.30 -1.68 -0.13
N ALA A 62 1.01 -1.76 0.19
CA ALA A 62 0.30 -2.97 0.59
C ALA A 62 -0.03 -3.92 -0.59
N LEU A 63 0.26 -3.54 -1.84
CA LEU A 63 0.12 -4.43 -2.98
C LEU A 63 0.94 -5.70 -2.78
N ARG A 64 0.42 -6.84 -3.20
CA ARG A 64 1.10 -8.14 -3.11
C ARG A 64 0.69 -9.00 -4.31
N ARG A 65 1.36 -10.15 -4.46
CA ARG A 65 0.99 -11.11 -5.50
C ARG A 65 -0.47 -11.52 -5.31
N PRO A 66 -1.35 -11.34 -6.32
CA PRO A 66 -2.72 -11.80 -6.21
C PRO A 66 -2.79 -13.33 -6.39
N PRO A 67 -3.76 -14.02 -5.79
CA PRO A 67 -3.96 -15.47 -5.96
C PRO A 67 -4.24 -15.92 -7.41
N SER A 68 -4.67 -14.98 -8.28
CA SER A 68 -4.90 -15.22 -9.72
C SER A 68 -3.61 -15.27 -10.54
N ALA A 69 -2.48 -14.80 -10.00
CA ALA A 69 -1.19 -14.89 -10.67
C ALA A 69 -0.46 -16.20 -10.31
N GLN A 70 0.45 -16.63 -11.18
CA GLN A 70 1.21 -17.87 -10.98
C GLN A 70 1.99 -17.82 -9.65
N PRO A 71 1.86 -18.85 -8.78
CA PRO A 71 2.68 -18.95 -7.58
C PRO A 71 4.15 -19.17 -7.92
N ALA A 72 5.07 -18.65 -7.12
CA ALA A 72 6.47 -18.94 -7.36
C ALA A 72 6.72 -20.43 -7.11
N LYS A 73 7.62 -21.02 -7.89
CA LYS A 73 8.04 -22.41 -7.66
C LYS A 73 8.71 -22.47 -6.28
N LYS A 74 8.20 -23.32 -5.39
CA LYS A 74 8.85 -23.60 -4.09
C LYS A 74 10.32 -23.94 -4.33
N LYS A 75 11.24 -23.03 -3.96
CA LYS A 75 12.67 -23.35 -3.89
C LYS A 75 12.90 -24.25 -2.66
N LYS A 76 14.04 -24.95 -2.66
CA LYS A 76 14.46 -25.86 -1.57
C LYS A 76 14.31 -25.20 -0.18
N PRO A 77 13.97 -25.97 0.87
CA PRO A 77 13.83 -25.45 2.22
C PRO A 77 15.16 -24.79 2.64
N GLY A 78 15.15 -23.46 2.81
CA GLY A 78 16.34 -22.69 3.21
C GLY A 78 16.60 -21.40 2.44
N SER A 79 15.95 -21.14 1.29
CA SER A 79 16.01 -19.82 0.63
C SER A 79 14.72 -19.05 0.88
N LYS A 80 14.71 -18.18 1.91
CA LYS A 80 13.59 -17.26 2.18
C LYS A 80 13.60 -16.12 1.15
N ASP A 81 13.12 -16.40 -0.06
CA ASP A 81 12.43 -15.39 -0.90
C ASP A 81 11.01 -15.09 -0.32
N ASP A 82 10.73 -15.59 0.90
CA ASP A 82 9.43 -15.73 1.57
C ASP A 82 8.76 -14.41 2.00
N ASP A 83 9.44 -13.26 1.93
CA ASP A 83 8.88 -11.98 2.41
C ASP A 83 7.73 -11.48 1.51
N GLU A 84 7.65 -11.95 0.25
CA GLU A 84 6.54 -11.62 -0.67
C GLU A 84 5.46 -12.70 -0.74
N GLU A 85 5.69 -13.90 -0.19
CA GLU A 85 4.83 -15.08 -0.40
C GLU A 85 3.96 -15.48 0.80
N ARG A 86 4.22 -14.96 1.99
CA ARG A 86 3.29 -15.16 3.10
C ARG A 86 2.07 -14.28 2.86
N PHE A 87 0.99 -14.89 2.39
CA PHE A 87 -0.36 -14.39 2.68
C PHE A 87 -0.41 -14.22 4.20
N ALA A 88 -0.09 -13.03 4.68
CA ALA A 88 -0.16 -12.71 6.10
C ALA A 88 -1.56 -13.10 6.52
N GLN A 89 -1.66 -13.87 7.61
CA GLN A 89 -2.91 -14.26 8.25
C GLN A 89 -3.72 -12.98 8.45
N GLY A 90 -4.61 -12.70 7.49
CA GLY A 90 -5.34 -11.45 7.43
C GLY A 90 -6.45 -11.49 8.46
N LEU A 91 -7.11 -10.35 8.66
CA LEU A 91 -8.21 -10.29 9.62
C LEU A 91 -9.30 -11.29 9.23
N GLU A 92 -9.67 -12.13 10.19
CA GLU A 92 -10.77 -13.07 10.05
C GLU A 92 -12.10 -12.39 10.37
N PRO A 93 -13.25 -12.94 9.92
CA PRO A 93 -14.56 -12.42 10.29
C PRO A 93 -14.80 -12.33 11.81
N SER A 94 -14.16 -13.21 12.59
CA SER A 94 -14.18 -13.23 14.06
C SER A 94 -13.57 -11.95 14.66
N ASP A 95 -12.52 -11.43 14.04
CA ASP A 95 -11.85 -10.21 14.48
C ASP A 95 -12.77 -8.99 14.37
N ALA A 96 -13.72 -8.98 13.44
CA ALA A 96 -14.60 -7.83 13.20
C ALA A 96 -15.37 -7.38 14.45
N ILE A 97 -15.71 -8.30 15.35
CA ILE A 97 -16.39 -8.01 16.62
C ILE A 97 -15.40 -7.59 17.70
N ILE A 98 -14.20 -8.17 17.69
CA ILE A 98 -13.14 -7.90 18.68
C ILE A 98 -12.65 -6.46 18.56
N PHE A 99 -12.55 -5.90 17.35
CA PHE A 99 -12.04 -4.54 17.12
C PHE A 99 -12.83 -3.46 17.89
N PRO A 100 -14.16 -3.30 17.70
CA PRO A 100 -14.97 -2.36 18.48
C PRO A 100 -14.94 -2.61 19.99
N LEU A 101 -14.98 -3.87 20.41
CA LEU A 101 -15.01 -4.23 21.83
C LEU A 101 -13.69 -3.88 22.53
N MET A 102 -12.56 -4.22 21.90
CA MET A 102 -11.24 -3.88 22.40
C MET A 102 -11.02 -2.37 22.43
N ALA A 103 -11.44 -1.64 21.39
CA ALA A 103 -11.39 -0.19 21.36
C ALA A 103 -12.18 0.43 22.52
N GLY A 104 -13.39 -0.07 22.78
CA GLY A 104 -14.22 0.37 23.91
C GLY A 104 -13.60 0.04 25.26
N ALA A 105 -13.09 -1.18 25.45
CA ALA A 105 -12.43 -1.59 26.69
C ALA A 105 -11.19 -0.74 26.99
N VAL A 106 -10.35 -0.48 25.98
CA VAL A 106 -9.17 0.37 26.11
C VAL A 106 -9.58 1.81 26.43
N LEU A 107 -10.60 2.36 25.75
CA LEU A 107 -11.08 3.73 25.99
C LEU A 107 -11.62 3.91 27.41
N ILE A 108 -12.46 2.99 27.87
CA ILE A 108 -13.03 2.98 29.22
C ILE A 108 -11.92 2.80 30.27
N GLY A 109 -10.99 1.88 30.03
CA GLY A 109 -9.83 1.67 30.89
C GLY A 109 -8.97 2.92 31.02
N LEU A 110 -8.69 3.59 29.91
CA LEU A 110 -7.91 4.82 29.87
C LEU A 110 -8.63 5.98 30.57
N TYR A 111 -9.96 6.07 30.44
CA TYR A 111 -10.76 7.06 31.15
C TYR A 111 -10.62 6.90 32.67
N TYR A 112 -10.82 5.69 33.20
CA TYR A 112 -10.67 5.44 34.64
C TYR A 112 -9.23 5.61 35.10
N LEU A 113 -8.24 5.23 34.28
CA LEU A 113 -6.83 5.43 34.58
C LEU A 113 -6.49 6.92 34.72
N ILE A 114 -6.99 7.78 33.82
CA ILE A 114 -6.79 9.24 33.90
C ILE A 114 -7.41 9.80 35.19
N GLN A 115 -8.59 9.33 35.59
CA GLN A 115 -9.21 9.76 36.84
C GLN A 115 -8.45 9.30 38.08
N TRP A 116 -7.87 8.10 38.02
CA TRP A 116 -7.09 7.52 39.10
C TRP A 116 -5.73 8.20 39.26
N LEU A 117 -5.00 8.40 38.16
CA LEU A 117 -3.65 8.95 38.15
C LEU A 117 -3.62 10.45 38.52
N LYS A 118 -4.70 11.19 38.23
CA LYS A 118 -4.90 12.64 38.47
C LYS A 118 -3.85 13.58 37.84
N ASP A 119 -2.78 13.04 37.29
CA ASP A 119 -1.70 13.75 36.62
C ASP A 119 -1.55 13.27 35.17
N PRO A 120 -2.03 14.04 34.17
CA PRO A 120 -2.01 13.63 32.76
C PRO A 120 -0.59 13.62 32.17
N ASP A 121 0.37 14.31 32.78
CA ASP A 121 1.71 14.48 32.21
C ASP A 121 2.53 13.18 32.23
N ILE A 122 2.35 12.38 33.29
CA ILE A 122 2.95 11.05 33.40
C ILE A 122 2.45 10.16 32.26
N LEU A 123 1.14 10.18 32.02
CA LEU A 123 0.51 9.38 30.97
C LEU A 123 0.92 9.88 29.57
N ASN A 124 0.99 11.18 29.36
CA ASN A 124 1.50 11.78 28.12
C ASN A 124 2.96 11.36 27.86
N LYS A 125 3.81 11.35 28.88
CA LYS A 125 5.21 10.92 28.76
C LYS A 125 5.33 9.43 28.40
N ILE A 126 4.57 8.56 29.07
CA ILE A 126 4.53 7.13 28.78
C ILE A 126 4.05 6.88 27.36
N LEU A 127 2.91 7.49 26.98
CA LEU A 127 2.29 7.25 25.69
C LEU A 127 3.12 7.84 24.55
N ARG A 128 3.80 8.98 24.74
CA ARG A 128 4.76 9.51 23.77
C ARG A 128 5.94 8.58 23.54
N TRP A 129 6.50 8.00 24.60
CA TRP A 129 7.58 7.02 24.46
C TRP A 129 7.11 5.75 23.75
N TYR A 130 5.96 5.21 24.16
CA TYR A 130 5.32 4.05 23.52
C TYR A 130 5.04 4.29 22.02
N MET A 131 4.43 5.43 21.68
CA MET A 131 4.14 5.76 20.29
C MET A 131 5.42 5.97 19.49
N SER A 132 6.42 6.62 20.08
CA SER A 132 7.72 6.80 19.43
C SER A 132 8.40 5.47 19.12
N THR A 133 8.41 4.52 20.05
CA THR A 133 9.05 3.21 19.82
C THR A 133 8.26 2.36 18.83
N MET A 134 6.93 2.30 18.95
CA MET A 134 6.07 1.55 18.03
C MET A 134 6.13 2.10 16.60
N SER A 135 6.29 3.43 16.45
CA SER A 135 6.40 4.06 15.14
C SER A 135 7.72 3.78 14.41
N VAL A 136 8.80 3.37 15.09
CA VAL A 136 10.12 3.20 14.46
C VAL A 136 10.05 2.23 13.28
N ALA A 137 9.37 1.10 13.44
CA ALA A 137 9.21 0.13 12.35
C ALA A 137 8.48 0.75 11.15
N SER A 138 7.42 1.52 11.40
CA SER A 138 6.65 2.16 10.33
C SER A 138 7.41 3.35 9.69
N LEU A 139 8.24 4.06 10.46
CA LEU A 139 9.15 5.11 10.00
C LEU A 139 10.22 4.54 9.07
N VAL A 140 10.79 3.39 9.43
CA VAL A 140 11.73 2.65 8.56
C VAL A 140 11.05 2.37 7.21
N SER A 141 9.85 1.82 7.21
CA SER A 141 9.12 1.51 5.97
C SER A 141 8.81 2.74 5.12
N ILE A 142 8.30 3.83 5.71
CA ILE A 142 7.95 5.04 4.91
C ILE A 142 9.21 5.72 4.36
N TYR A 143 10.30 5.77 5.13
CA TYR A 143 11.56 6.35 4.69
C TYR A 143 12.26 5.46 3.66
N SER A 144 12.29 4.14 3.83
CA SER A 144 12.90 3.24 2.85
C SER A 144 12.19 3.31 1.51
N HIS A 145 10.84 3.23 1.51
CA HIS A 145 10.07 3.35 0.28
C HIS A 145 10.15 4.77 -0.32
N GLY A 146 10.27 5.81 0.51
CA GLY A 146 10.54 7.18 0.06
C GLY A 146 11.88 7.29 -0.68
N ILE A 147 12.95 6.73 -0.11
CA ILE A 147 14.28 6.68 -0.74
C ILE A 147 14.23 5.86 -2.04
N GLU A 148 13.49 4.75 -2.09
CA GLU A 148 13.32 3.95 -3.30
C GLU A 148 12.57 4.71 -4.40
N VAL A 149 11.52 5.46 -4.07
CA VAL A 149 10.80 6.30 -5.03
C VAL A 149 11.74 7.38 -5.59
N VAL A 150 12.48 8.08 -4.73
CA VAL A 150 13.48 9.07 -5.16
C VAL A 150 14.56 8.43 -6.03
N THR A 151 15.03 7.24 -5.67
CA THR A 151 16.00 6.47 -6.46
C THR A 151 15.45 6.07 -7.82
N SER A 152 14.18 5.64 -7.89
CA SER A 152 13.53 5.28 -9.15
C SER A 152 13.34 6.49 -10.08
N LEU A 153 13.13 7.68 -9.50
CA LEU A 153 13.02 8.94 -10.25
C LEU A 153 14.37 9.43 -10.75
N ALA A 154 15.42 9.33 -9.93
CA ALA A 154 16.77 9.75 -10.31
C ALA A 154 17.43 8.77 -11.30
N PHE A 155 17.20 7.47 -11.12
CA PHE A 155 17.80 6.38 -11.88
C PHE A 155 16.74 5.36 -12.33
N PRO A 156 15.84 5.72 -13.26
CA PRO A 156 14.87 4.77 -13.81
C PRO A 156 15.58 3.64 -14.57
N ARG A 157 14.92 2.47 -14.65
CA ARG A 157 15.31 1.40 -15.56
C ARG A 157 14.85 1.75 -16.98
N TYR A 158 13.63 2.25 -17.13
CA TYR A 158 13.04 2.62 -18.41
C TYR A 158 12.69 4.10 -18.46
N TRP A 159 13.07 4.79 -19.54
CA TRP A 159 12.60 6.15 -19.82
C TRP A 159 12.48 6.40 -21.30
N ARG A 160 11.64 7.37 -21.67
CA ARG A 160 11.58 7.86 -23.06
C ARG A 160 12.42 9.12 -23.22
N GLY A 161 13.12 9.18 -24.34
CA GLY A 161 13.84 10.38 -24.74
C GLY A 161 12.97 11.48 -25.30
N ARG A 162 13.58 12.64 -25.59
CA ARG A 162 12.93 13.69 -26.40
C ARG A 162 12.57 13.21 -27.81
N ASP A 163 13.30 12.21 -28.30
CA ASP A 163 13.08 11.50 -29.55
C ASP A 163 11.92 10.49 -29.49
N GLY A 164 11.26 10.32 -28.33
CA GLY A 164 10.12 9.43 -28.15
C GLY A 164 10.48 7.94 -28.02
N ARG A 165 11.72 7.54 -28.33
CA ARG A 165 12.19 6.15 -28.23
C ARG A 165 12.39 5.72 -26.77
N LEU A 166 12.10 4.45 -26.49
CA LEU A 166 12.29 3.84 -25.19
C LEU A 166 13.77 3.51 -24.97
N ARG A 167 14.28 3.81 -23.78
CA ARG A 167 15.63 3.47 -23.36
C ARG A 167 15.59 2.59 -22.12
N GLU A 168 16.37 1.52 -22.14
CA GLU A 168 16.62 0.66 -21.00
C GLU A 168 18.05 0.85 -20.51
N ALA A 169 18.20 1.10 -19.20
CA ALA A 169 19.51 1.12 -18.58
C ALA A 169 19.81 -0.21 -17.89
N ASP A 170 20.87 -0.84 -18.34
CA ASP A 170 21.43 -2.06 -17.75
C ASP A 170 22.61 -1.72 -16.84
N GLN A 171 22.51 -2.18 -15.59
CA GLN A 171 23.53 -1.97 -14.57
C GLN A 171 24.79 -2.82 -14.85
N LYS A 172 24.63 -4.06 -15.33
CA LYS A 172 25.73 -5.01 -15.53
C LYS A 172 26.70 -4.50 -16.59
N THR A 173 26.15 -4.03 -17.71
CA THR A 173 26.93 -3.47 -18.82
C THR A 173 27.25 -1.99 -18.65
N ARG A 174 26.73 -1.34 -17.59
CA ARG A 174 26.82 0.12 -17.35
C ARG A 174 26.49 0.93 -18.60
N SER A 175 25.46 0.48 -19.31
CA SER A 175 25.10 1.02 -20.61
C SER A 175 23.60 1.15 -20.75
N VAL A 176 23.21 2.04 -21.64
CA VAL A 176 21.83 2.34 -21.96
C VAL A 176 21.61 1.98 -23.41
N GLN A 177 20.65 1.08 -23.62
CA GLN A 177 20.24 0.60 -24.92
C GLN A 177 18.90 1.23 -25.31
N VAL A 178 18.74 1.53 -26.60
CA VAL A 178 17.45 1.92 -27.15
C VAL A 178 16.67 0.65 -27.45
N CYS A 179 15.41 0.61 -27.05
CA CYS A 179 14.52 -0.52 -27.25
C CYS A 179 13.30 -0.11 -28.08
N ASP A 180 12.66 -1.08 -28.71
CA ASP A 180 11.31 -0.93 -29.23
C ASP A 180 10.30 -0.72 -28.09
N ASP A 181 9.05 -0.40 -28.43
CA ASP A 181 8.00 -0.16 -27.44
C ASP A 181 7.62 -1.41 -26.62
N ALA A 182 8.03 -2.61 -27.06
CA ALA A 182 7.86 -3.88 -26.36
C ALA A 182 9.02 -4.20 -25.40
N GLY A 183 10.11 -3.43 -25.44
CA GLY A 183 11.31 -3.65 -24.62
C GLY A 183 12.38 -4.52 -25.29
N ASN A 184 12.25 -4.85 -26.58
CA ASN A 184 13.28 -5.55 -27.33
C ASN A 184 14.40 -4.58 -27.74
N PRO A 185 15.67 -4.95 -27.57
CA PRO A 185 16.80 -4.10 -27.89
C PRO A 185 16.91 -3.81 -29.39
N ASP A 186 17.01 -2.54 -29.77
CA ASP A 186 17.37 -2.13 -31.13
C ASP A 186 18.90 -2.22 -31.27
N ALA A 187 19.36 -3.24 -31.99
CA ALA A 187 20.79 -3.49 -32.20
C ALA A 187 21.44 -2.49 -33.18
N ALA A 188 20.65 -1.72 -33.94
CA ALA A 188 21.17 -0.76 -34.91
C ALA A 188 21.72 0.52 -34.26
N ILE A 189 21.35 0.81 -33.01
CA ILE A 189 21.70 2.05 -32.31
C ILE A 189 22.80 1.77 -31.28
N PRO A 190 23.90 2.54 -31.27
CA PRO A 190 24.99 2.31 -30.33
C PRO A 190 24.54 2.57 -28.89
N LYS A 191 25.02 1.73 -27.98
CA LYS A 191 24.78 1.86 -26.53
C LYS A 191 25.43 3.14 -26.01
N THR A 192 24.74 3.84 -25.12
CA THR A 192 25.25 5.06 -24.47
C THR A 192 25.61 4.78 -23.01
N GLN A 193 26.58 5.50 -22.44
CA GLN A 193 27.03 5.27 -21.06
C GLN A 193 26.42 6.24 -20.04
N ASN A 194 25.41 7.04 -20.43
CA ASN A 194 24.84 8.07 -19.57
C ASN A 194 23.75 7.47 -18.65
N PRO A 195 23.93 7.45 -17.31
CA PRO A 195 22.97 6.83 -16.40
C PRO A 195 21.73 7.70 -16.12
N PHE A 196 21.73 8.99 -16.49
CA PHE A 196 20.68 9.93 -16.10
C PHE A 196 19.60 10.11 -17.19
N PRO A 197 18.31 10.14 -16.79
CA PRO A 197 17.20 10.29 -17.74
C PRO A 197 16.95 11.76 -18.14
N GLY A 198 16.36 11.95 -19.31
CA GLY A 198 15.76 13.22 -19.74
C GLY A 198 16.69 14.44 -19.60
N PRO A 199 16.27 15.55 -18.96
CA PRO A 199 17.08 16.76 -18.80
C PRO A 199 18.30 16.54 -17.90
N PHE A 200 18.25 15.55 -16.99
CA PHE A 200 19.39 15.20 -16.14
C PHE A 200 20.54 14.58 -16.93
N ALA A 201 20.32 14.17 -18.18
CA ALA A 201 21.37 13.71 -19.07
C ALA A 201 22.51 14.74 -19.22
N CYS A 202 22.23 16.04 -19.09
CA CYS A 202 23.23 17.11 -19.14
C CYS A 202 24.22 17.09 -17.96
N LEU A 203 23.84 16.48 -16.82
CA LEU A 203 24.71 16.36 -15.65
C LEU A 203 25.89 15.40 -15.88
N ALA A 204 25.81 14.53 -16.90
CA ALA A 204 26.83 13.56 -17.26
C ALA A 204 28.01 14.15 -18.08
N PHE A 205 28.37 15.41 -17.86
CA PHE A 205 29.38 16.11 -18.65
C PHE A 205 30.80 15.52 -18.51
N SER A 206 31.09 14.84 -17.40
CA SER A 206 32.40 14.21 -17.13
C SER A 206 32.29 12.69 -17.01
N GLU A 207 33.34 11.97 -17.44
CA GLU A 207 33.48 10.52 -17.25
C GLU A 207 33.44 10.12 -15.77
N LYS A 208 34.01 10.96 -14.89
CA LYS A 208 33.97 10.72 -13.44
C LYS A 208 32.54 10.72 -12.92
N ILE A 209 31.72 11.68 -13.36
CA ILE A 209 30.31 11.80 -12.95
C ILE A 209 29.49 10.63 -13.51
N ARG A 210 29.76 10.19 -14.74
CA ARG A 210 29.13 8.98 -15.31
C ARG A 210 29.46 7.74 -14.47
N LYS A 211 30.74 7.52 -14.15
CA LYS A 211 31.18 6.40 -13.32
C LYS A 211 30.56 6.44 -11.92
N SER A 212 30.63 7.59 -11.25
CA SER A 212 30.02 7.79 -9.93
C SER A 212 28.50 7.63 -9.96
N GLY A 213 27.83 8.06 -11.04
CA GLY A 213 26.39 7.85 -11.24
C GLY A 213 26.01 6.38 -11.32
N TRP A 214 26.78 5.57 -12.05
CA TRP A 214 26.59 4.11 -12.11
C TRP A 214 26.89 3.42 -10.78
N GLU A 215 27.91 3.86 -10.05
CA GLU A 215 28.23 3.34 -8.70
C GLU A 215 27.14 3.70 -7.68
N LEU A 216 26.66 4.94 -7.69
CA LEU A 216 25.56 5.39 -6.83
C LEU A 216 24.26 4.63 -7.14
N ARG A 217 23.93 4.47 -8.43
CA ARG A 217 22.78 3.66 -8.86
C ARG A 217 22.90 2.21 -8.37
N GLY A 218 24.08 1.61 -8.51
CA GLY A 218 24.36 0.26 -8.02
C GLY A 218 24.17 0.17 -6.52
N LEU A 219 24.74 1.10 -5.74
CA LEU A 219 24.62 1.13 -4.29
C LEU A 219 23.17 1.28 -3.81
N LEU A 220 22.37 2.13 -4.46
CA LEU A 220 20.98 2.37 -4.07
C LEU A 220 20.03 1.23 -4.45
N LYS A 221 20.31 0.48 -5.53
CA LYS A 221 19.43 -0.60 -6.03
C LYS A 221 19.85 -2.01 -5.59
N ARG A 222 21.08 -2.19 -5.10
CA ARG A 222 21.61 -3.51 -4.74
C ARG A 222 20.98 -4.04 -3.45
N HIS A 223 20.71 -5.34 -3.43
CA HIS A 223 20.31 -6.08 -2.24
C HIS A 223 21.55 -6.60 -1.53
N TRP A 224 21.63 -6.39 -0.22
CA TRP A 224 22.67 -6.97 0.64
C TRP A 224 22.04 -8.13 1.40
N ALA A 225 22.69 -9.30 1.35
CA ALA A 225 22.31 -10.43 2.16
C ALA A 225 23.08 -10.35 3.49
N ILE A 226 22.35 -10.11 4.57
CA ILE A 226 22.89 -10.20 5.93
C ILE A 226 22.68 -11.64 6.39
N LYS A 227 23.78 -12.37 6.55
CA LYS A 227 23.75 -13.72 7.13
C LYS A 227 24.14 -13.61 8.59
N LEU A 228 23.19 -13.90 9.46
CA LEU A 228 23.35 -13.96 10.90
C LEU A 228 23.34 -15.44 11.31
N PHE A 229 24.46 -15.92 11.81
CA PHE A 229 24.56 -17.23 12.44
C PHE A 229 24.73 -17.04 13.94
N ILE A 230 23.79 -17.57 14.71
CA ILE A 230 23.88 -17.62 16.17
C ILE A 230 23.78 -19.09 16.59
N HIS A 231 24.76 -19.55 17.37
CA HIS A 231 24.75 -20.90 17.92
C HIS A 231 23.46 -21.17 18.72
N GLY A 232 22.69 -22.19 18.33
CA GLY A 232 21.40 -22.55 18.95
C GLY A 232 20.14 -21.91 18.31
N MET A 233 20.27 -20.79 17.58
CA MET A 233 19.15 -20.17 16.85
C MET A 233 19.17 -20.45 15.34
N GLY A 234 20.26 -21.03 14.83
CA GLY A 234 20.41 -21.37 13.42
C GLY A 234 20.97 -20.22 12.58
N LYS A 235 20.93 -20.40 11.26
CA LYS A 235 21.36 -19.42 10.26
C LYS A 235 20.14 -18.66 9.75
N GLU A 236 20.10 -17.35 10.01
CA GLU A 236 19.13 -16.44 9.43
C GLU A 236 19.79 -15.64 8.30
N GLU A 237 19.19 -15.63 7.11
CA GLU A 237 19.62 -14.79 6.00
C GLU A 237 18.52 -13.75 5.73
N GLY A 238 18.84 -12.47 5.90
CA GLY A 238 17.92 -11.36 5.65
C GLY A 238 18.40 -10.50 4.48
N ARG A 239 17.50 -10.12 3.57
CA ARG A 239 17.82 -9.21 2.46
C ARG A 239 17.51 -7.78 2.84
N ILE A 240 18.52 -6.92 2.81
CA ILE A 240 18.42 -5.51 3.20
C ILE A 240 19.02 -4.66 2.09
N LYS A 241 18.26 -3.69 1.60
CA LYS A 241 18.77 -2.64 0.70
C LYS A 241 19.44 -1.54 1.52
N PHE A 242 20.36 -0.81 0.89
CA PHE A 242 20.94 0.40 1.47
C PHE A 242 19.89 1.40 1.99
N ALA A 243 18.76 1.52 1.28
CA ALA A 243 17.63 2.37 1.69
C ALA A 243 17.11 2.03 3.10
N HIS A 244 17.06 0.75 3.48
CA HIS A 244 16.59 0.33 4.80
C HIS A 244 17.58 0.73 5.91
N VAL A 245 18.89 0.60 5.67
CA VAL A 245 19.92 1.00 6.64
C VAL A 245 19.86 2.50 6.92
N VAL A 246 19.80 3.31 5.86
CA VAL A 246 19.65 4.78 6.01
C VAL A 246 18.33 5.13 6.70
N SER A 247 17.24 4.45 6.33
CA SER A 247 15.93 4.69 6.94
C SER A 247 15.90 4.37 8.44
N LEU A 248 16.63 3.35 8.90
CA LEU A 248 16.74 3.01 10.32
C LEU A 248 17.42 4.11 11.11
N VAL A 249 18.54 4.64 10.60
CA VAL A 249 19.25 5.75 11.24
C VAL A 249 18.35 7.00 11.29
N MET A 250 17.69 7.32 10.18
CA MET A 250 16.75 8.44 10.10
C MET A 250 15.54 8.27 11.03
N ALA A 251 14.99 7.06 11.15
CA ALA A 251 13.85 6.74 12.01
C ALA A 251 14.22 6.87 13.49
N LEU A 252 15.37 6.32 13.90
CA LEU A 252 15.88 6.46 15.27
C LEU A 252 16.17 7.92 15.62
N ALA A 253 16.79 8.68 14.70
CA ALA A 253 17.00 10.11 14.88
C ALA A 253 15.66 10.86 15.05
N THR A 254 14.67 10.57 14.20
CA THR A 254 13.34 11.20 14.29
C THR A 254 12.66 10.89 15.63
N ALA A 255 12.72 9.63 16.08
CA ALA A 255 12.16 9.18 17.36
C ALA A 255 12.84 9.85 18.56
N LEU A 256 14.18 9.96 18.56
CA LEU A 256 14.94 10.62 19.63
C LEU A 256 14.74 12.13 19.67
N ILE A 257 14.65 12.78 18.50
CA ILE A 257 14.37 14.22 18.44
C ILE A 257 12.93 14.50 18.89
N TYR A 258 11.97 13.66 18.49
CA TYR A 258 10.57 13.77 18.93
C TYR A 258 10.41 13.58 20.44
N SER A 259 11.11 12.61 21.04
CA SER A 259 11.05 12.42 22.49
C SER A 259 11.59 13.62 23.28
N SER A 260 12.47 14.42 22.65
CA SER A 260 13.05 15.62 23.24
C SER A 260 12.33 16.92 22.86
N THR A 261 11.49 16.92 21.82
CA THR A 261 10.90 18.14 21.21
C THR A 261 9.39 18.03 21.02
N THR A 262 8.64 19.08 21.33
CA THR A 262 7.16 19.15 21.18
C THR A 262 6.69 19.62 19.78
N SER A 263 7.45 19.35 18.72
CA SER A 263 7.12 19.94 17.41
C SER A 263 5.91 19.25 16.73
N PRO A 264 4.92 20.01 16.21
CA PRO A 264 3.79 19.44 15.48
C PRO A 264 4.19 18.69 14.21
N LEU A 265 5.29 19.12 13.55
CA LEU A 265 5.80 18.47 12.35
C LEU A 265 6.26 17.04 12.64
N LEU A 266 7.09 16.82 13.67
CA LEU A 266 7.56 15.46 14.00
C LEU A 266 6.40 14.59 14.50
N SER A 267 5.45 15.17 15.24
CA SER A 267 4.22 14.49 15.63
C SER A 267 3.43 13.99 14.41
N ASN A 268 3.24 14.85 13.41
CA ASN A 268 2.56 14.49 12.16
C ASN A 268 3.37 13.45 11.35
N MET A 269 4.70 13.55 11.30
CA MET A 269 5.54 12.54 10.65
C MET A 269 5.38 11.16 11.30
N LEU A 270 5.36 11.10 12.63
CA LEU A 270 5.05 9.88 13.38
C LEU A 270 3.65 9.35 13.04
N GLY A 271 2.66 10.25 13.00
CA GLY A 271 1.28 9.91 12.64
C GLY A 271 1.15 9.35 11.22
N TYR A 272 1.83 9.95 10.24
CA TYR A 272 1.88 9.43 8.87
C TYR A 272 2.57 8.08 8.79
N ALA A 273 3.69 7.91 9.49
CA ALA A 273 4.39 6.64 9.55
C ALA A 273 3.48 5.55 10.12
N MET A 274 2.81 5.81 11.25
CA MET A 274 1.84 4.87 11.82
C MET A 274 0.71 4.56 10.85
N CYS A 275 0.10 5.56 10.21
CA CYS A 275 -0.95 5.30 9.21
C CYS A 275 -0.45 4.38 8.09
N TYR A 276 0.76 4.68 7.58
CA TYR A 276 1.40 3.93 6.52
C TYR A 276 1.68 2.47 6.89
N GLY A 277 2.23 2.24 8.10
CA GLY A 277 2.50 0.91 8.61
C GLY A 277 1.23 0.15 8.94
N SER A 278 0.24 0.79 9.55
CA SER A 278 -1.04 0.16 9.90
C SER A 278 -1.83 -0.28 8.68
N ILE A 279 -1.86 0.48 7.58
CA ILE A 279 -2.53 0.06 6.33
C ILE A 279 -1.86 -1.19 5.72
N GLN A 280 -0.56 -1.38 5.94
CA GLN A 280 0.16 -2.57 5.46
C GLN A 280 -0.01 -3.77 6.37
N LEU A 281 -0.05 -3.56 7.69
CA LEU A 281 -0.15 -4.63 8.70
C LEU A 281 -1.58 -5.12 8.90
N ILE A 282 -2.52 -4.19 9.06
CA ILE A 282 -3.93 -4.47 9.36
C ILE A 282 -4.65 -4.65 8.03
N SER A 283 -4.62 -5.88 7.53
CA SER A 283 -5.09 -6.19 6.19
C SER A 283 -6.25 -7.19 6.25
N PRO A 284 -7.47 -6.80 5.85
CA PRO A 284 -8.57 -7.76 5.75
C PRO A 284 -8.31 -8.74 4.60
N THR A 285 -8.77 -9.99 4.77
CA THR A 285 -8.69 -11.05 3.74
C THR A 285 -9.74 -10.90 2.65
N ASP A 286 -10.92 -10.38 3.02
CA ASP A 286 -12.14 -10.41 2.21
C ASP A 286 -12.95 -9.11 2.29
N PHE A 287 -13.81 -8.90 1.30
CA PHE A 287 -14.76 -7.78 1.29
C PHE A 287 -15.83 -7.91 2.38
N LEU A 288 -16.24 -9.13 2.72
CA LEU A 288 -17.20 -9.37 3.81
C LEU A 288 -16.60 -8.96 5.15
N THR A 289 -15.40 -9.44 5.48
CA THR A 289 -14.72 -9.09 6.72
C THR A 289 -14.51 -7.59 6.83
N SER A 290 -14.06 -6.95 5.73
CA SER A 290 -13.93 -5.48 5.65
C SER A 290 -15.24 -4.73 5.91
N THR A 291 -16.34 -5.23 5.34
CA THR A 291 -17.68 -4.66 5.53
C THR A 291 -18.13 -4.81 6.98
N LEU A 292 -17.94 -5.99 7.58
CA LEU A 292 -18.27 -6.23 8.98
C LEU A 292 -17.49 -5.33 9.94
N ILE A 293 -16.17 -5.19 9.73
CA ILE A 293 -15.33 -4.31 10.56
C ILE A 293 -15.80 -2.86 10.48
N LEU A 294 -16.02 -2.34 9.26
CA LEU A 294 -16.46 -0.94 9.07
C LEU A 294 -17.86 -0.70 9.64
N VAL A 295 -18.79 -1.63 9.48
CA VAL A 295 -20.14 -1.52 10.07
C VAL A 295 -20.09 -1.62 11.60
N GLY A 296 -19.26 -2.51 12.16
CA GLY A 296 -19.06 -2.60 13.60
C GLY A 296 -18.47 -1.30 14.19
N LEU A 297 -17.46 -0.73 13.53
CA LEU A 297 -16.84 0.52 13.94
C LEU A 297 -17.74 1.75 13.71
N PHE A 298 -18.62 1.71 12.70
CA PHE A 298 -19.66 2.71 12.50
C PHE A 298 -20.59 2.82 13.71
N PHE A 299 -21.12 1.70 14.19
CA PHE A 299 -22.00 1.71 15.37
C PHE A 299 -21.23 2.07 16.64
N TYR A 300 -20.01 1.56 16.79
CA TYR A 300 -19.14 1.91 17.90
C TYR A 300 -18.90 3.42 18.02
N ASP A 301 -18.54 4.08 16.92
CA ASP A 301 -18.23 5.51 16.91
C ASP A 301 -19.47 6.33 17.28
N ILE A 302 -20.64 5.98 16.74
CA ILE A 302 -21.92 6.63 17.08
C ILE A 302 -22.22 6.49 18.59
N ILE A 303 -22.09 5.28 19.14
CA ILE A 303 -22.38 5.02 20.55
C ILE A 303 -21.39 5.78 21.44
N MET A 304 -20.09 5.68 21.17
CA MET A 304 -19.06 6.27 22.01
C MET A 304 -19.02 7.80 21.92
N VAL A 305 -19.31 8.39 20.75
CA VAL A 305 -19.31 9.85 20.56
C VAL A 305 -20.56 10.49 21.15
N PHE A 306 -21.76 9.95 20.89
CA PHE A 306 -23.01 10.62 21.29
C PHE A 306 -23.51 10.24 22.68
N TYR A 307 -23.26 9.01 23.14
CA TYR A 307 -23.89 8.49 24.36
C TYR A 307 -22.92 8.37 25.55
N THR A 308 -21.60 8.49 25.34
CA THR A 308 -20.62 8.30 26.43
C THR A 308 -19.71 9.52 26.65
N PRO A 309 -19.34 9.85 27.90
CA PRO A 309 -18.38 10.93 28.19
C PRO A 309 -16.91 10.50 28.00
N TYR A 310 -16.65 9.22 27.74
CA TYR A 310 -15.31 8.64 27.73
C TYR A 310 -14.44 9.22 26.62
N MET A 311 -14.98 9.28 25.39
CA MET A 311 -14.22 9.73 24.23
C MET A 311 -13.74 11.18 24.36
N VAL A 312 -14.64 12.10 24.73
CA VAL A 312 -14.30 13.53 24.85
C VAL A 312 -13.29 13.77 25.98
N THR A 313 -13.44 13.07 27.11
CA THR A 313 -12.53 13.22 28.26
C THR A 313 -11.13 12.73 27.94
N VAL A 314 -11.01 11.59 27.26
CA VAL A 314 -9.71 11.03 26.85
C VAL A 314 -9.06 11.90 25.77
N ALA A 315 -9.82 12.34 24.76
CA ALA A 315 -9.31 13.13 23.64
C ALA A 315 -8.80 14.53 24.03
N THR A 316 -9.38 15.12 25.08
CA THR A 316 -8.99 16.46 25.58
C THR A 316 -7.81 16.44 26.55
N LYS A 317 -7.63 15.34 27.30
CA LYS A 317 -6.58 15.23 28.32
C LYS A 317 -5.26 14.64 27.81
N LEU A 318 -5.28 13.97 26.66
CA LEU A 318 -4.09 13.34 26.07
C LEU A 318 -3.53 14.14 24.89
N ASP A 319 -2.24 14.47 24.98
CA ASP A 319 -1.47 15.16 23.94
C ASP A 319 -0.35 14.28 23.36
N VAL A 320 -0.77 13.36 22.50
CA VAL A 320 0.02 12.24 21.99
C VAL A 320 -0.28 12.05 20.49
N PRO A 321 0.62 11.49 19.64
CA PRO A 321 0.46 11.47 18.17
C PRO A 321 -0.54 10.38 17.74
N ILE A 322 -1.75 10.44 18.30
CA ILE A 322 -2.93 9.64 17.96
C ILE A 322 -3.81 10.41 16.95
N LYS A 323 -3.43 11.65 16.65
CA LYS A 323 -4.12 12.54 15.73
C LYS A 323 -3.14 13.33 14.87
N LEU A 324 -3.48 13.57 13.61
CA LEU A 324 -2.80 14.56 12.77
C LEU A 324 -3.27 15.95 13.19
N THR A 325 -2.34 16.84 13.46
CA THR A 325 -2.63 18.21 13.89
C THR A 325 -2.05 19.21 12.90
N PHE A 326 -2.91 19.96 12.24
CA PHE A 326 -2.48 21.09 11.41
C PHE A 326 -2.88 22.39 12.10
N GLU A 327 -1.91 23.30 12.21
CA GLU A 327 -2.08 24.60 12.84
C GLU A 327 -1.86 25.68 11.77
N ALA A 328 -2.83 26.59 11.61
CA ALA A 328 -2.63 27.84 10.88
C ALA A 328 -3.21 28.98 11.71
N ALA A 329 -2.37 29.96 12.01
CA ALA A 329 -2.69 31.06 12.92
C ALA A 329 -3.23 30.54 14.27
N GLU A 330 -4.44 30.93 14.68
CA GLU A 330 -5.07 30.55 15.96
C GLU A 330 -5.93 29.29 15.89
N ARG A 331 -6.04 28.62 14.73
CA ARG A 331 -6.91 27.44 14.55
C ARG A 331 -6.10 26.15 14.41
N LYS A 332 -6.58 25.11 15.09
CA LYS A 332 -6.04 23.75 15.06
C LYS A 332 -7.10 22.81 14.47
N SER A 333 -6.79 22.13 13.37
CA SER A 333 -7.61 21.01 12.89
C SER A 333 -6.97 19.69 13.26
N ILE A 334 -7.81 18.72 13.58
CA ILE A 334 -7.46 17.44 14.18
C ILE A 334 -8.17 16.34 13.39
N LEU A 335 -7.41 15.37 12.89
CA LEU A 335 -7.96 14.15 12.31
C LEU A 335 -7.42 12.93 13.05
N GLY A 336 -8.31 12.02 13.46
CA GLY A 336 -7.93 10.79 14.13
C GLY A 336 -7.18 9.85 13.18
N LEU A 337 -6.13 9.19 13.68
CA LEU A 337 -5.42 8.16 12.89
C LEU A 337 -6.36 7.01 12.47
N GLY A 338 -7.33 6.66 13.33
CA GLY A 338 -8.34 5.63 13.03
C GLY A 338 -9.20 5.97 11.82
N ASP A 339 -9.54 7.25 11.63
CA ASP A 339 -10.38 7.73 10.51
C ASP A 339 -9.64 7.70 9.16
N ILE A 340 -8.33 7.50 9.18
CA ILE A 340 -7.48 7.33 8.00
C ILE A 340 -7.21 5.84 7.77
N VAL A 341 -6.77 5.14 8.82
CA VAL A 341 -6.32 3.74 8.75
C VAL A 341 -7.48 2.79 8.44
N ILE A 342 -8.62 2.95 9.13
CA ILE A 342 -9.74 2.00 9.03
C ILE A 342 -10.40 2.04 7.64
N PRO A 343 -10.73 3.22 7.06
CA PRO A 343 -11.14 3.26 5.67
C PRO A 343 -9.99 2.90 4.71
N GLY A 344 -8.77 3.30 5.04
CA GLY A 344 -7.56 3.07 4.23
C GLY A 344 -7.25 1.59 3.99
N MET A 345 -7.42 0.71 4.98
CA MET A 345 -7.22 -0.73 4.82
C MET A 345 -8.23 -1.35 3.83
N VAL A 346 -9.48 -0.86 3.81
CA VAL A 346 -10.51 -1.33 2.87
C VAL A 346 -10.23 -0.81 1.45
N MET A 347 -9.74 0.41 1.32
CA MET A 347 -9.25 0.94 0.06
C MET A 347 -8.02 0.17 -0.45
N ALA A 348 -7.12 -0.24 0.44
CA ALA A 348 -6.00 -1.11 0.09
C ALA A 348 -6.46 -2.51 -0.38
N LEU A 349 -7.52 -3.07 0.24
CA LEU A 349 -8.17 -4.29 -0.28
C LEU A 349 -8.76 -4.07 -1.67
N ALA A 350 -9.46 -2.95 -1.90
CA ALA A 350 -10.03 -2.61 -3.20
C ALA A 350 -8.96 -2.52 -4.30
N LEU A 351 -7.79 -1.95 -3.99
CA LEU A 351 -6.66 -1.88 -4.92
C LEU A 351 -6.07 -3.26 -5.23
N ARG A 352 -5.97 -4.15 -4.23
CA ARG A 352 -5.54 -5.54 -4.43
C ARG A 352 -6.57 -6.34 -5.24
N PHE A 353 -7.85 -6.10 -5.04
CA PHE A 353 -8.92 -6.68 -5.86
C PHE A 353 -8.86 -6.22 -7.32
N ASP A 354 -8.62 -4.93 -7.58
CA ASP A 354 -8.38 -4.42 -8.94
C ASP A 354 -7.18 -5.14 -9.61
N LEU A 355 -6.10 -5.40 -8.85
CA LEU A 355 -4.94 -6.15 -9.33
C LEU A 355 -5.29 -7.63 -9.58
N TRP A 356 -6.05 -8.25 -8.69
CA TRP A 356 -6.52 -9.62 -8.85
C TRP A 356 -7.37 -9.78 -10.10
N LEU A 357 -8.31 -8.86 -10.36
CA LEU A 357 -9.15 -8.85 -11.56
C LEU A 357 -8.31 -8.70 -12.84
N HIS A 358 -7.24 -7.90 -12.80
CA HIS A 358 -6.33 -7.75 -13.93
C HIS A 358 -5.59 -9.06 -14.28
N TYR A 359 -5.25 -9.87 -13.29
CA TYR A 359 -4.61 -11.18 -13.51
C TYR A 359 -5.62 -12.29 -13.79
N ASP A 360 -6.82 -12.22 -13.23
CA ASP A 360 -7.93 -13.15 -13.50
C ASP A 360 -8.28 -13.17 -15.00
N GLN A 361 -8.30 -11.98 -15.63
CA GLN A 361 -8.50 -11.83 -17.08
C GLN A 361 -7.37 -12.41 -17.96
N LYS A 362 -6.22 -12.75 -17.38
CA LYS A 362 -5.06 -13.31 -18.11
C LYS A 362 -4.94 -14.83 -17.96
N ILE A 363 -5.85 -15.46 -17.22
CA ILE A 363 -5.87 -16.92 -17.07
C ILE A 363 -6.25 -17.54 -18.41
N LYS A 364 -5.43 -18.50 -18.88
CA LYS A 364 -5.68 -19.27 -20.10
C LYS A 364 -6.01 -20.71 -19.74
N TYR A 365 -6.86 -21.35 -20.53
CA TYR A 365 -7.23 -22.75 -20.37
C TYR A 365 -6.57 -23.59 -21.47
N GLU A 366 -5.65 -24.47 -21.08
CA GLU A 366 -4.95 -25.36 -22.02
C GLU A 366 -5.51 -26.78 -21.90
N SER A 367 -5.87 -27.41 -23.02
CA SER A 367 -6.33 -28.81 -23.03
C SER A 367 -5.16 -29.73 -22.68
N THR A 368 -5.29 -30.50 -21.62
CA THR A 368 -4.30 -31.49 -21.18
C THR A 368 -4.96 -32.86 -21.07
N ASP A 369 -4.32 -33.89 -21.63
CA ASP A 369 -4.79 -35.26 -21.50
C ASP A 369 -4.45 -35.77 -20.11
N LEU A 370 -5.46 -36.00 -19.28
CA LEU A 370 -5.28 -36.43 -17.90
C LEU A 370 -5.78 -37.85 -17.71
N LYS A 371 -5.01 -38.64 -16.96
CA LYS A 371 -5.42 -39.97 -16.52
C LYS A 371 -6.19 -39.82 -15.20
N LEU A 372 -7.51 -39.90 -15.26
CA LEU A 372 -8.37 -40.01 -14.09
C LEU A 372 -8.34 -41.44 -13.56
N ILE A 373 -8.07 -41.60 -12.28
CA ILE A 373 -8.18 -42.89 -11.60
C ILE A 373 -9.51 -42.88 -10.85
N GLU A 374 -10.49 -43.61 -11.35
CA GLU A 374 -11.82 -43.70 -10.76
C GLU A 374 -11.97 -45.08 -10.07
N LYS A 375 -12.54 -45.10 -8.85
CA LYS A 375 -12.76 -46.35 -8.12
C LYS A 375 -14.19 -46.83 -8.40
N ASP A 376 -14.31 -47.97 -9.07
CA ASP A 376 -15.61 -48.52 -9.50
C ASP A 376 -16.47 -48.91 -8.28
N PRO A 377 -17.67 -48.34 -8.09
CA PRO A 377 -18.48 -48.54 -6.86
C PRO A 377 -18.91 -49.99 -6.60
N THR A 378 -18.84 -50.88 -7.61
CA THR A 378 -19.23 -52.29 -7.48
C THR A 378 -18.09 -53.28 -7.36
N SER A 379 -16.85 -52.91 -7.73
CA SER A 379 -15.72 -53.85 -7.77
C SER A 379 -14.47 -53.40 -7.01
N GLY A 380 -14.40 -52.14 -6.55
CA GLY A 380 -13.24 -51.62 -5.82
C GLY A 380 -11.94 -51.53 -6.64
N ALA A 381 -11.97 -51.87 -7.93
CA ALA A 381 -10.84 -51.78 -8.85
C ALA A 381 -10.65 -50.35 -9.35
N LEU A 382 -9.38 -49.93 -9.48
CA LEU A 382 -8.97 -48.63 -10.00
C LEU A 382 -9.03 -48.68 -11.53
N ILE A 383 -9.97 -47.95 -12.13
CA ILE A 383 -10.07 -47.83 -13.59
C ILE A 383 -9.41 -46.51 -13.99
N THR A 384 -8.37 -46.59 -14.82
CA THR A 384 -7.69 -45.43 -15.40
C THR A 384 -8.42 -45.01 -16.68
N ARG A 385 -9.18 -43.90 -16.63
CA ARG A 385 -9.79 -43.27 -17.81
C ARG A 385 -8.98 -42.06 -18.24
N SER A 386 -8.58 -41.99 -19.49
CA SER A 386 -8.00 -40.78 -20.08
C SER A 386 -9.13 -39.86 -20.54
N GLU A 387 -9.35 -38.74 -19.86
CA GLU A 387 -10.24 -37.68 -20.35
C GLU A 387 -9.41 -36.43 -20.67
N THR A 388 -9.75 -35.77 -21.77
CA THR A 388 -9.22 -34.46 -22.13
C THR A 388 -9.88 -33.41 -21.25
N LYS A 389 -9.11 -32.74 -20.40
CA LYS A 389 -9.62 -31.67 -19.53
C LYS A 389 -8.79 -30.42 -19.66
N HIS A 390 -9.33 -29.28 -19.22
CA HIS A 390 -8.63 -28.01 -19.32
C HIS A 390 -7.87 -27.71 -18.03
N LYS A 391 -6.59 -27.36 -18.18
CA LYS A 391 -5.72 -26.90 -17.11
C LYS A 391 -5.69 -25.37 -17.10
N GLU A 392 -5.88 -24.79 -15.92
CA GLU A 392 -5.72 -23.35 -15.70
C GLU A 392 -4.23 -22.95 -15.72
N VAL A 393 -3.84 -22.14 -16.70
CA VAL A 393 -2.51 -21.55 -16.82
C VAL A 393 -2.57 -20.08 -16.38
N LYS A 394 -2.11 -19.83 -15.15
CA LYS A 394 -2.00 -18.48 -14.57
C LYS A 394 -0.78 -17.74 -15.13
N ALA A 395 -0.91 -16.43 -15.39
CA ALA A 395 0.19 -15.61 -15.87
C ALA A 395 1.24 -15.35 -14.77
N LYS A 396 2.53 -15.26 -15.16
CA LYS A 396 3.64 -14.95 -14.24
C LYS A 396 3.40 -13.60 -13.55
N TYR A 397 3.49 -13.59 -12.22
CA TYR A 397 3.43 -12.34 -11.46
C TYR A 397 4.69 -11.51 -11.70
N VAL A 398 4.50 -10.21 -11.89
CA VAL A 398 5.59 -9.24 -11.97
C VAL A 398 5.39 -8.25 -10.84
N ASN A 399 6.44 -8.02 -10.05
CA ASN A 399 6.36 -7.08 -8.93
C ASN A 399 6.02 -5.67 -9.42
N VAL A 400 4.92 -5.12 -8.90
CA VAL A 400 4.40 -3.79 -9.26
C VAL A 400 5.01 -2.68 -8.38
N LYS A 401 5.63 -3.03 -7.25
CA LYS A 401 6.21 -2.07 -6.30
C LYS A 401 7.45 -1.37 -6.89
N GLY A 402 7.69 -0.13 -6.47
CA GLY A 402 8.89 0.63 -6.81
C GLY A 402 9.00 1.13 -8.27
N LYS A 403 8.03 0.84 -9.14
CA LYS A 403 8.03 1.23 -10.57
C LYS A 403 7.51 2.64 -10.86
N TRP A 404 7.45 3.48 -9.83
CA TRP A 404 6.88 4.83 -9.93
C TRP A 404 7.72 5.73 -10.84
N GLY A 405 9.05 5.70 -10.69
CA GLY A 405 9.95 6.43 -11.56
C GLY A 405 9.86 5.98 -13.02
N ASP A 406 9.89 4.68 -13.27
CA ASP A 406 9.76 4.11 -14.61
C ASP A 406 8.43 4.51 -15.27
N SER A 407 7.32 4.45 -14.53
CA SER A 407 6.00 4.89 -15.01
C SER A 407 5.99 6.39 -15.32
N LEU A 408 6.58 7.22 -14.47
CA LEU A 408 6.67 8.66 -14.72
C LEU A 408 7.46 8.93 -16.00
N TRP A 409 8.68 8.40 -16.12
CA TRP A 409 9.59 8.66 -17.24
C TRP A 409 9.17 8.04 -18.58
N THR A 410 8.20 7.13 -18.58
CA THR A 410 7.65 6.51 -19.80
C THR A 410 6.32 7.12 -20.23
N ARG A 411 5.70 7.99 -19.40
CA ARG A 411 4.62 8.87 -19.86
C ARG A 411 5.20 9.83 -20.91
N GLY A 412 4.43 10.08 -21.97
CA GLY A 412 4.81 10.91 -23.11
C GLY A 412 5.06 12.37 -22.73
N THR A 413 5.13 13.25 -23.73
CA THR A 413 5.49 14.66 -23.56
C THR A 413 4.74 15.32 -22.39
N PHE A 414 5.49 15.99 -21.50
CA PHE A 414 5.02 16.61 -20.25
C PHE A 414 4.52 15.68 -19.14
N PHE A 415 4.75 14.37 -19.19
CA PHE A 415 4.33 13.40 -18.17
C PHE A 415 2.80 13.22 -18.06
N ILE A 416 2.03 13.66 -19.05
CA ILE A 416 0.56 13.69 -19.02
C ILE A 416 -0.05 12.54 -19.84
N PHE A 417 0.49 12.24 -21.02
CA PHE A 417 -0.09 11.25 -21.93
C PHE A 417 0.51 9.85 -21.70
N GLY A 418 -0.34 8.84 -21.51
CA GLY A 418 0.10 7.44 -21.46
C GLY A 418 0.48 6.91 -22.85
N SER A 419 1.56 6.14 -22.94
CA SER A 419 1.90 5.43 -24.17
C SER A 419 1.06 4.16 -24.33
N GLN A 420 0.80 3.75 -25.57
CA GLN A 420 -0.12 2.66 -25.90
C GLN A 420 0.54 1.26 -25.83
N GLN A 421 1.88 1.20 -25.87
CA GLN A 421 2.68 -0.01 -25.74
C GLN A 421 3.81 0.22 -24.72
N LEU A 422 3.87 -0.67 -23.73
CA LEU A 422 4.81 -0.66 -22.61
C LEU A 422 5.45 -2.05 -22.51
N PRO A 423 6.72 -2.16 -22.07
CA PRO A 423 7.35 -3.44 -21.79
C PRO A 423 6.50 -4.28 -20.84
N PRO A 424 6.52 -5.62 -20.94
CA PRO A 424 5.68 -6.50 -20.13
C PRO A 424 5.85 -6.23 -18.62
N ASP A 425 7.07 -5.92 -18.20
CA ASP A 425 7.39 -5.60 -16.81
C ASP A 425 6.69 -4.34 -16.31
N LEU A 426 6.57 -3.32 -17.15
CA LEU A 426 5.95 -2.04 -16.81
C LEU A 426 4.44 -2.05 -17.07
N ALA A 427 4.00 -2.81 -18.07
CA ALA A 427 2.58 -3.04 -18.37
C ALA A 427 1.86 -3.69 -17.18
N ALA A 428 2.52 -4.61 -16.46
CA ALA A 428 1.97 -5.21 -15.25
C ALA A 428 1.66 -4.18 -14.14
N ALA A 429 2.41 -3.07 -14.09
CA ALA A 429 2.16 -1.99 -13.14
C ALA A 429 1.01 -1.04 -13.56
N HIS A 430 0.64 -1.06 -14.84
CA HIS A 430 -0.42 -0.23 -15.42
C HIS A 430 -1.72 -1.05 -15.58
N PHE A 431 -2.42 -1.24 -14.47
CA PHE A 431 -3.75 -1.85 -14.45
C PHE A 431 -4.84 -0.82 -14.11
N ARG A 432 -6.10 -1.16 -14.43
CA ARG A 432 -7.26 -0.30 -14.12
C ARG A 432 -7.60 -0.41 -12.63
N LYS A 433 -7.62 0.71 -11.92
CA LYS A 433 -7.82 0.81 -10.46
C LYS A 433 -9.22 1.32 -10.11
N THR A 434 -10.23 0.66 -10.66
CA THR A 434 -11.60 1.17 -10.66
C THR A 434 -12.25 1.18 -9.28
N TYR A 435 -12.11 0.09 -8.51
CA TYR A 435 -12.67 0.01 -7.15
C TYR A 435 -11.88 0.90 -6.19
N PHE A 436 -10.56 0.97 -6.37
CA PHE A 436 -9.72 1.87 -5.59
C PHE A 436 -10.08 3.34 -5.82
N HIS A 437 -10.20 3.80 -7.07
CA HIS A 437 -10.59 5.20 -7.32
C HIS A 437 -12.03 5.51 -6.87
N ALA A 438 -12.97 4.57 -7.04
CA ALA A 438 -14.32 4.73 -6.53
C ALA A 438 -14.34 4.92 -5.00
N SER A 439 -13.58 4.11 -4.26
CA SER A 439 -13.47 4.23 -2.80
C SER A 439 -12.73 5.48 -2.33
N VAL A 440 -11.69 5.93 -3.06
CA VAL A 440 -11.03 7.23 -2.80
C VAL A 440 -12.02 8.38 -2.96
N ILE A 441 -12.84 8.36 -4.01
CA ILE A 441 -13.87 9.39 -4.23
C ILE A 441 -14.94 9.32 -3.14
N GLY A 442 -15.36 8.11 -2.76
CA GLY A 442 -16.29 7.90 -1.64
C GLY A 442 -15.76 8.43 -0.31
N TYR A 443 -14.47 8.20 -0.01
CA TYR A 443 -13.80 8.76 1.16
C TYR A 443 -13.73 10.29 1.12
N LEU A 444 -13.37 10.87 -0.04
CA LEU A 444 -13.33 12.31 -0.24
C LEU A 444 -14.71 12.94 -0.02
N LEU A 445 -15.77 12.37 -0.60
CA LEU A 445 -17.14 12.84 -0.38
C LEU A 445 -17.54 12.72 1.09
N GLY A 446 -17.19 11.62 1.75
CA GLY A 446 -17.41 11.45 3.19
C GLY A 446 -16.73 12.54 4.02
N MET A 447 -15.45 12.84 3.74
CA MET A 447 -14.69 13.93 4.40
C MET A 447 -15.26 15.32 4.10
N LEU A 448 -15.80 15.55 2.90
CA LEU A 448 -16.46 16.83 2.58
C LEU A 448 -17.77 16.98 3.36
N VAL A 449 -18.54 15.90 3.50
CA VAL A 449 -19.78 15.90 4.29
C VAL A 449 -19.46 16.07 5.78
N THR A 450 -18.43 15.41 6.33
CA THR A 450 -18.04 15.59 7.74
C THR A 450 -17.71 17.05 8.03
N LEU A 451 -16.95 17.68 7.13
CA LEU A 451 -16.58 19.08 7.23
C LEU A 451 -17.80 20.00 7.13
N ALA A 452 -18.69 19.76 6.16
CA ALA A 452 -19.90 20.55 5.99
C ALA A 452 -20.79 20.47 7.25
N MET A 453 -20.94 19.28 7.83
CA MET A 453 -21.76 19.08 9.02
C MET A 453 -21.11 19.68 10.27
N LEU A 454 -19.78 19.63 10.39
CA LEU A 454 -19.05 20.32 11.45
C LEU A 454 -19.25 21.84 11.39
N LEU A 455 -19.26 22.42 10.17
CA LEU A 455 -19.50 23.85 9.96
C LEU A 455 -20.94 24.26 10.28
N ILE A 456 -21.94 23.44 9.92
CA ILE A 456 -23.36 23.72 10.14
C ILE A 456 -23.73 23.58 11.63
N PHE A 457 -23.37 22.45 12.25
CA PHE A 457 -23.83 22.10 13.58
C PHE A 457 -22.93 22.60 14.72
N LYS A 458 -21.68 23.00 14.41
CA LYS A 458 -20.68 23.48 15.39
C LYS A 458 -20.51 22.56 16.60
N ARG A 459 -20.69 21.25 16.40
CA ARG A 459 -20.50 20.19 17.41
C ARG A 459 -19.66 19.08 16.80
N GLY A 460 -18.84 18.43 17.63
CA GLY A 460 -18.10 17.23 17.22
C GLY A 460 -19.06 16.12 16.81
N GLN A 461 -18.80 15.51 15.67
CA GLN A 461 -19.59 14.41 15.12
C GLN A 461 -18.69 13.20 14.89
N PRO A 462 -19.23 11.97 14.98
CA PRO A 462 -18.51 10.75 14.61
C PRO A 462 -18.06 10.84 13.15
N ALA A 463 -16.76 10.73 12.88
CA ALA A 463 -16.23 10.82 11.52
C ALA A 463 -16.64 9.59 10.70
N LEU A 464 -16.63 8.40 11.32
CA LEU A 464 -16.96 7.16 10.65
C LEU A 464 -18.43 7.10 10.20
N LEU A 465 -19.32 7.90 10.81
CA LEU A 465 -20.72 8.05 10.38
C LEU A 465 -20.86 8.41 8.90
N TYR A 466 -19.91 9.17 8.36
CA TYR A 466 -19.93 9.63 6.97
C TYR A 466 -18.92 8.89 6.09
N LEU A 467 -17.76 8.53 6.65
CA LEU A 467 -16.70 7.83 5.89
C LEU A 467 -17.10 6.40 5.53
N VAL A 468 -17.75 5.68 6.44
CA VAL A 468 -18.18 4.30 6.22
C VAL A 468 -19.19 4.18 5.07
N PRO A 469 -20.33 4.92 5.04
CA PRO A 469 -21.24 4.85 3.91
C PRO A 469 -20.62 5.40 2.62
N GLY A 470 -19.71 6.37 2.69
CA GLY A 470 -18.97 6.85 1.52
C GLY A 470 -18.10 5.76 0.87
N VAL A 471 -17.26 5.09 1.67
CA VAL A 471 -16.31 4.06 1.17
C VAL A 471 -17.02 2.76 0.82
N LEU A 472 -17.85 2.20 1.71
CA LEU A 472 -18.58 0.96 1.42
C LEU A 472 -19.62 1.17 0.32
N GLY A 473 -20.38 2.27 0.39
CA GLY A 473 -21.40 2.58 -0.60
C GLY A 473 -20.80 2.68 -2.00
N SER A 474 -19.68 3.42 -2.17
CA SER A 474 -19.01 3.52 -3.47
C SER A 474 -18.45 2.18 -3.99
N LEU A 475 -17.91 1.33 -3.12
CA LEU A 475 -17.41 -0.01 -3.49
C LEU A 475 -18.54 -0.94 -3.97
N TRP A 476 -19.56 -1.11 -3.13
CA TRP A 476 -20.68 -2.02 -3.43
C TRP A 476 -21.52 -1.50 -4.60
N LEU A 477 -21.73 -0.18 -4.71
CA LEU A 477 -22.40 0.43 -5.87
C LEU A 477 -21.62 0.17 -7.16
N THR A 478 -20.30 0.34 -7.14
CA THR A 478 -19.45 0.06 -8.32
C THR A 478 -19.53 -1.41 -8.72
N GLY A 479 -19.52 -2.32 -7.74
CA GLY A 479 -19.70 -3.75 -7.97
C GLY A 479 -21.07 -4.09 -8.56
N LEU A 480 -22.13 -3.42 -8.10
CA LEU A 480 -23.50 -3.60 -8.58
C LEU A 480 -23.66 -3.10 -10.02
N VAL A 481 -23.20 -1.88 -10.31
CA VAL A 481 -23.27 -1.26 -11.65
C VAL A 481 -22.51 -2.08 -12.68
N ARG A 482 -21.41 -2.75 -12.28
CA ARG A 482 -20.60 -3.57 -13.18
C ARG A 482 -20.99 -5.04 -13.23
N GLY A 483 -21.94 -5.48 -12.41
CA GLY A 483 -22.32 -6.90 -12.32
C GLY A 483 -21.24 -7.82 -11.74
N GLN A 484 -20.25 -7.27 -11.03
CA GLN A 484 -19.07 -7.99 -10.54
C GLN A 484 -19.17 -8.41 -9.06
N ILE A 485 -20.37 -8.31 -8.46
CA ILE A 485 -20.62 -8.69 -7.07
C ILE A 485 -20.15 -10.12 -6.77
N LYS A 486 -20.46 -11.08 -7.64
CA LYS A 486 -20.01 -12.49 -7.48
C LYS A 486 -18.48 -12.61 -7.39
N GLN A 487 -17.74 -11.79 -8.13
CA GLN A 487 -16.28 -11.78 -8.11
C GLN A 487 -15.77 -11.19 -6.78
N MET A 488 -16.41 -10.14 -6.27
CA MET A 488 -16.10 -9.58 -4.95
C MET A 488 -16.33 -10.58 -3.81
N TRP A 489 -17.37 -11.41 -3.92
CA TRP A 489 -17.64 -12.50 -2.96
C TRP A 489 -16.67 -13.68 -3.08
N LYS A 490 -16.20 -13.98 -4.29
CA LYS A 490 -15.22 -15.06 -4.55
C LYS A 490 -13.82 -14.67 -4.06
N TYR A 491 -13.48 -13.39 -4.12
CA TYR A 491 -12.14 -12.91 -3.83
C TYR A 491 -11.80 -13.04 -2.35
N THR A 492 -10.75 -13.83 -2.06
CA THR A 492 -10.16 -14.03 -0.75
C THR A 492 -8.64 -14.14 -0.81
N GLU A 493 -7.96 -13.64 0.21
CA GLU A 493 -6.51 -13.72 0.36
C GLU A 493 -6.07 -14.63 1.53
N ASP A 494 -6.93 -15.54 1.96
CA ASP A 494 -6.64 -16.58 2.97
C ASP A 494 -5.72 -17.71 2.46
N GLY A 495 -5.34 -17.67 1.18
CA GLY A 495 -4.55 -18.70 0.50
C GLY A 495 -5.37 -19.82 -0.13
N SER A 496 -6.68 -19.89 0.10
CA SER A 496 -7.56 -20.92 -0.47
C SER A 496 -7.66 -20.86 -2.00
N LEU A 497 -7.49 -19.67 -2.59
CA LEU A 497 -7.49 -19.46 -4.05
C LEU A 497 -6.13 -19.72 -4.72
N ASP A 498 -5.05 -19.83 -3.96
CA ASP A 498 -3.69 -19.99 -4.49
C ASP A 498 -3.36 -21.48 -4.77
N LYS A 499 -4.22 -22.12 -5.57
CA LYS A 499 -4.04 -23.51 -5.99
C LYS A 499 -3.17 -23.57 -7.27
N ILE A 500 -2.26 -24.55 -7.29
CA ILE A 500 -1.43 -24.94 -8.45
C ILE A 500 -2.18 -26.04 -9.21
N ASP A 501 -2.16 -25.97 -10.54
CA ASP A 501 -2.64 -27.02 -11.45
C ASP A 501 -4.07 -27.49 -11.16
N VAL A 502 -5.02 -26.55 -11.20
CA VAL A 502 -6.45 -26.85 -11.10
C VAL A 502 -6.97 -27.26 -12.46
N VAL A 503 -7.63 -28.42 -12.48
CA VAL A 503 -8.28 -28.97 -13.67
C VAL A 503 -9.75 -28.58 -13.61
N VAL A 504 -10.25 -28.01 -14.69
CA VAL A 504 -11.58 -27.41 -14.74
C VAL A 504 -12.34 -27.87 -15.97
N ASP A 505 -13.60 -28.22 -15.78
CA ASP A 505 -14.54 -28.46 -16.88
C ASP A 505 -15.05 -27.11 -17.42
N LEU A 506 -14.98 -26.88 -18.73
CA LEU A 506 -15.47 -25.65 -19.37
C LEU A 506 -16.92 -25.83 -19.86
N ASP A 507 -17.71 -24.75 -19.80
CA ASP A 507 -19.00 -24.66 -20.50
C ASP A 507 -18.81 -24.43 -22.01
N GLY A 508 -19.92 -24.48 -22.76
CA GLY A 508 -19.92 -24.20 -24.20
C GLY A 508 -19.52 -22.77 -24.58
N GLU A 509 -19.32 -21.89 -23.60
CA GLU A 509 -18.90 -20.49 -23.75
C GLU A 509 -17.44 -20.27 -23.31
N GLY A 510 -16.75 -21.32 -22.84
CA GLY A 510 -15.34 -21.29 -22.43
C GLY A 510 -15.10 -20.89 -20.96
N ASN A 511 -16.13 -20.88 -20.11
CA ASN A 511 -16.01 -20.57 -18.68
C ASN A 511 -15.91 -21.84 -17.83
N ALA A 512 -15.14 -21.76 -16.74
CA ALA A 512 -14.99 -22.78 -15.72
C ALA A 512 -16.30 -23.14 -14.98
N ILE A 513 -16.79 -24.39 -15.10
CA ILE A 513 -17.99 -24.90 -14.40
C ILE A 513 -17.64 -25.63 -13.09
N LYS A 514 -16.64 -26.53 -13.09
CA LYS A 514 -16.28 -27.36 -11.92
C LYS A 514 -14.78 -27.57 -11.79
N THR A 515 -14.25 -27.26 -10.61
CA THR A 515 -12.85 -27.59 -10.23
C THR A 515 -12.78 -29.04 -9.74
N LEU A 516 -12.04 -29.90 -10.44
CA LEU A 516 -11.99 -31.35 -10.15
C LEU A 516 -10.94 -31.75 -9.10
N GLY A 517 -10.07 -30.83 -8.68
CA GLY A 517 -9.04 -31.08 -7.66
C GLY A 517 -7.67 -30.55 -8.05
N LYS A 518 -6.68 -30.78 -7.19
CA LYS A 518 -5.25 -30.51 -7.47
C LYS A 518 -4.68 -31.66 -8.32
N LEU A 519 -3.89 -31.32 -9.33
CA LEU A 519 -3.06 -32.27 -10.06
C LEU A 519 -1.79 -32.57 -9.24
N GLU A 520 -1.67 -33.79 -8.69
CA GLU A 520 -0.41 -34.29 -8.14
C GLU A 520 0.11 -35.39 -9.07
N ASP A 521 1.34 -35.25 -9.57
CA ASP A 521 2.04 -36.22 -10.41
C ASP A 521 1.26 -36.75 -11.64
N GLY A 522 0.45 -35.89 -12.28
CA GLY A 522 -0.31 -36.23 -13.49
C GLY A 522 -1.59 -37.03 -13.24
N VAL A 523 -2.03 -37.15 -11.98
CA VAL A 523 -3.26 -37.82 -11.58
C VAL A 523 -4.17 -36.84 -10.82
N VAL A 524 -5.46 -36.82 -11.16
CA VAL A 524 -6.50 -36.09 -10.41
C VAL A 524 -7.34 -37.13 -9.66
N ASP A 525 -7.23 -37.14 -8.32
CA ASP A 525 -7.99 -38.05 -7.47
C ASP A 525 -9.36 -37.43 -7.14
N THR A 526 -10.42 -37.93 -7.77
CA THR A 526 -11.81 -37.46 -7.60
C THR A 526 -12.49 -38.02 -6.35
N THR A 527 -11.80 -38.82 -5.52
CA THR A 527 -12.42 -39.53 -4.39
C THR A 527 -12.48 -38.74 -3.08
N LYS A 528 -11.78 -37.61 -2.96
CA LYS A 528 -11.86 -36.74 -1.77
C LYS A 528 -13.00 -35.74 -1.90
N LYS A 529 -14.22 -36.16 -1.52
CA LYS A 529 -15.25 -35.21 -1.09
C LYS A 529 -14.77 -34.48 0.16
N ASP A 530 -15.03 -33.17 0.21
CA ASP A 530 -14.79 -32.29 1.35
C ASP A 530 -15.40 -32.86 2.64
N GLU A 531 -14.60 -33.56 3.44
CA GLU A 531 -14.90 -33.76 4.85
C GLU A 531 -14.05 -32.79 5.67
N LYS A 532 -14.74 -31.84 6.31
CA LYS A 532 -14.25 -31.11 7.47
C LYS A 532 -13.60 -32.10 8.44
N LYS A 533 -12.32 -31.89 8.75
CA LYS A 533 -11.73 -32.42 9.98
C LYS A 533 -10.96 -31.32 10.69
N ASP A 534 -11.61 -30.81 11.73
CA ASP A 534 -10.98 -30.29 12.94
C ASP A 534 -10.05 -31.35 13.55
N GLY A 535 -8.98 -30.89 14.20
CA GLY A 535 -8.27 -31.68 15.20
C GLY A 535 -6.84 -32.07 14.85
N GLU A 536 -5.94 -31.57 15.68
CA GLU A 536 -4.51 -31.88 15.87
C GLU A 536 -4.09 -33.32 15.50
N ASP A 537 -2.92 -33.47 14.86
CA ASP A 537 -1.88 -34.34 15.43
C ASP A 537 -0.49 -34.16 14.79
N LYS A 538 0.53 -34.24 15.65
CA LYS A 538 1.97 -34.12 15.36
C LYS A 538 2.48 -35.21 14.41
N PRO A 539 3.52 -34.96 13.58
CA PRO A 539 4.20 -36.05 12.89
C PRO A 539 5.19 -36.76 13.83
N LYS A 540 5.05 -38.09 13.93
CA LYS A 540 6.06 -39.01 14.43
C LYS A 540 7.12 -39.23 13.35
N ASP A 541 8.38 -39.14 13.76
CA ASP A 541 9.55 -39.55 13.00
C ASP A 541 9.46 -41.03 12.60
N LYS A 542 9.73 -41.31 11.33
CA LYS A 542 10.14 -42.63 10.86
C LYS A 542 11.58 -42.53 10.36
N GLU A 543 12.47 -43.15 11.13
CA GLU A 543 13.77 -43.60 10.67
C GLU A 543 13.60 -44.53 9.47
N ASP A 544 14.39 -44.31 8.42
CA ASP A 544 14.83 -45.38 7.54
C ASP A 544 16.24 -45.05 7.03
N GLY A 545 17.18 -45.88 7.44
CA GLY A 545 18.57 -45.81 7.04
C GLY A 545 18.78 -46.30 5.61
N LYS A 546 19.73 -45.67 4.91
CA LYS A 546 20.53 -46.36 3.90
C LYS A 546 21.89 -45.69 3.71
N ALA A 547 22.88 -46.57 3.54
CA ALA A 547 24.31 -46.38 3.60
C ALA A 547 24.87 -45.28 2.68
N LYS A 548 25.84 -44.53 3.22
CA LYS A 548 26.76 -43.67 2.46
C LYS A 548 28.05 -44.45 2.21
N GLU A 549 28.32 -44.79 0.96
CA GLU A 549 29.67 -44.96 0.45
C GLU A 549 30.24 -43.58 0.11
N GLY A 550 31.51 -43.37 0.46
CA GLY A 550 32.12 -42.06 0.57
C GLY A 550 32.50 -41.40 -0.74
N ASP A 551 32.47 -40.07 -0.72
CA ASP A 551 33.56 -39.31 -1.32
C ASP A 551 33.87 -38.11 -0.44
N LYS A 552 35.14 -37.98 -0.05
CA LYS A 552 35.66 -36.94 0.83
C LYS A 552 36.20 -35.81 -0.05
N SER A 553 35.48 -34.69 -0.10
CA SER A 553 36.13 -33.39 -0.37
C SER A 553 36.09 -32.57 0.92
N GLU A 554 37.25 -32.47 1.57
CA GLU A 554 37.47 -31.60 2.73
C GLU A 554 37.24 -30.13 2.37
N SER A 555 36.14 -29.56 2.83
CA SER A 555 36.05 -28.12 3.07
C SER A 555 36.04 -27.90 4.59
N LYS A 556 37.07 -27.24 5.11
CA LYS A 556 37.19 -26.80 6.51
C LYS A 556 35.86 -26.25 7.02
N GLU A 557 35.18 -26.98 7.90
CA GLU A 557 34.09 -26.43 8.70
C GLU A 557 34.69 -25.49 9.75
N GLU A 558 34.70 -24.20 9.45
CA GLU A 558 34.98 -23.18 10.45
C GLU A 558 33.83 -23.17 11.47
N ARG A 559 34.12 -23.60 12.71
CA ARG A 559 33.15 -23.59 13.82
C ARG A 559 32.99 -22.16 14.36
N HIS A 560 32.17 -21.36 13.70
CA HIS A 560 31.82 -20.02 14.19
C HIS A 560 30.72 -20.12 15.26
N VAL A 561 30.95 -19.54 16.44
CA VAL A 561 29.93 -19.43 17.51
C VAL A 561 28.94 -18.29 17.20
N PHE A 562 29.43 -17.24 16.53
CA PHE A 562 28.67 -16.10 16.01
C PHE A 562 29.30 -15.68 14.68
N LEU A 563 28.51 -15.60 13.61
CA LEU A 563 28.95 -15.06 12.31
C LEU A 563 27.93 -14.05 11.82
N LEU A 564 28.35 -12.80 11.67
CA LEU A 564 27.61 -11.77 10.94
C LEU A 564 28.38 -11.50 9.65
N SER A 565 27.88 -11.97 8.51
CA SER A 565 28.43 -11.60 7.20
C SER A 565 27.43 -10.73 6.45
N VAL A 566 27.94 -9.68 5.80
CA VAL A 566 27.17 -8.83 4.90
C VAL A 566 27.71 -9.10 3.50
N ASP A 567 27.03 -9.98 2.78
CA ASP A 567 27.39 -10.33 1.42
C ASP A 567 26.58 -9.49 0.46
N ALA A 568 27.26 -8.75 -0.41
CA ALA A 568 26.59 -8.05 -1.47
C ALA A 568 26.28 -9.07 -2.58
N GLU A 569 25.00 -9.39 -2.82
CA GLU A 569 24.62 -10.37 -3.85
C GLU A 569 25.23 -9.98 -5.21
N PRO A 570 25.62 -10.97 -6.04
CA PRO A 570 26.02 -10.68 -7.41
C PRO A 570 24.88 -9.94 -8.12
N GLU A 571 25.21 -8.95 -8.95
CA GLU A 571 24.23 -8.14 -9.69
C GLU A 571 23.32 -9.08 -10.50
N THR A 572 22.16 -9.40 -9.94
CA THR A 572 21.13 -10.26 -10.53
C THR A 572 19.94 -9.37 -10.86
N GLU A 573 19.34 -9.64 -12.02
CA GLU A 573 18.40 -8.79 -12.77
C GLU A 573 17.21 -8.24 -11.99
#